data_AF-A0A833R1J0-F1
#
_entry.id   AF-A0A833R1J0-F1
#
_cell.length_a   1.000
_cell.length_b   1.000
_cell.length_c   1.000
_cell.angle_alpha   90.00
_cell.angle_beta   90.00
_cell.angle_gamma   90.00
#
_symmetry.space_group_name_H-M   'P 1'
#
loop_
_entity.id
_entity.type
_entity.pdbx_description
1 polymer ?
#
loop_
_entity_poly.entity_id
_entity_poly.type
_entity_poly.pdbx_seq_one_letter_code
_entity_poly.pdbx_strand_id
1 'polypeptide(L)'
;MEEKKENHAIAREEKRKGGLRTMPFIFANEVAEKIAVVGFSTNMISYLTQQLHMPLAKAANTLTNFGGTGSLTPLLGAFLADAYIGRFWTITGASLFYQIGMIILTLSASLPRLRPPPCTPNGPDCKEALPWQLAILYTSLFLNAIGAGGYRPCIVAFGAEQFDETDPKEKTKTWSFFNWYYFGMGVSMLLAVTVVVYIQDNVGWGWGLGIPTVAMAVSVGTFAVGYPMYRHLEPCGSPFTRLVQVVVAAIKKRNIPMVPDSKYLYENDQMDAEISLYGKLVHTNQLSFFDRAAIITESDKSPTPNLWRLSTVHRVEELKSVIRMGPIWAAGILIITASAQQSTFSLQQARTMDRHLLRNSTFQIPPGSMAVFTYLSMVVTITVYDRLLVPFARRFTGLDRGLTFLQRMGIGFGITTLATMTAGFVEARRKHVAAQAGLLDSPGVTVPMPVFWLVPQYALHGIAEAFTSIGHLEFMYDQAPESMRSTSTALFWMSISAGSYISTMLVSIVHKYSAQPDGSNWLPDNLNRGKLDYFYWLITLLEGLNLIYYLVCVKYYTYKPVEIKKREEELKNSV
;
A
#
# COMPACT_ATOMS: atom_id res chain seq x y z
N MET A 1 -42.78 22.43 -8.88
CA MET A 1 -42.91 22.40 -7.40
C MET A 1 -42.69 20.99 -6.84
N GLU A 2 -43.15 19.95 -7.54
CA GLU A 2 -42.82 18.53 -7.24
C GLU A 2 -41.34 18.22 -7.48
N GLU A 3 -40.77 18.61 -8.62
CA GLU A 3 -39.33 18.45 -8.93
C GLU A 3 -38.41 19.13 -7.87
N LYS A 4 -38.84 20.26 -7.31
CA LYS A 4 -38.13 20.97 -6.24
C LYS A 4 -38.23 20.24 -4.89
N LYS A 5 -39.35 19.55 -4.61
CA LYS A 5 -39.53 18.71 -3.42
C LYS A 5 -38.77 17.38 -3.54
N GLU A 6 -38.70 16.82 -4.74
CA GLU A 6 -37.96 15.61 -5.07
C GLU A 6 -36.45 15.85 -4.97
N ASN A 7 -35.95 16.95 -5.55
CA ASN A 7 -34.55 17.37 -5.39
C ASN A 7 -34.20 17.69 -3.93
N HIS A 8 -35.14 18.25 -3.15
CA HIS A 8 -34.93 18.47 -1.72
C HIS A 8 -34.92 17.17 -0.90
N ALA A 9 -35.73 16.18 -1.28
CA ALA A 9 -35.78 14.87 -0.65
C ALA A 9 -34.51 14.06 -0.94
N ILE A 10 -34.05 14.04 -2.20
CA ILE A 10 -32.79 13.42 -2.62
C ILE A 10 -31.60 14.06 -1.88
N ALA A 11 -31.54 15.39 -1.80
CA ALA A 11 -30.49 16.09 -1.04
C ALA A 11 -30.56 15.84 0.49
N ARG A 12 -31.76 15.57 1.04
CA ARG A 12 -31.95 15.20 2.47
C ARG A 12 -31.55 13.75 2.73
N GLU A 13 -31.76 12.86 1.77
CA GLU A 13 -31.35 11.46 1.80
C GLU A 13 -29.84 11.31 1.66
N GLU A 14 -29.21 12.07 0.75
CA GLU A 14 -27.75 12.19 0.66
C GLU A 14 -27.14 12.70 1.97
N LYS A 15 -27.77 13.67 2.64
CA LYS A 15 -27.34 14.15 3.97
C LYS A 15 -27.51 13.11 5.09
N ARG A 16 -28.30 12.04 4.89
CA ARG A 16 -28.52 10.98 5.89
C ARG A 16 -27.57 9.79 5.74
N LYS A 17 -26.96 9.62 4.56
CA LYS A 17 -26.02 8.54 4.26
C LYS A 17 -24.57 8.98 4.50
N GLY A 18 -23.71 8.04 4.85
CA GLY A 18 -22.31 8.31 5.17
C GLY A 18 -22.06 8.76 6.62
N GLY A 19 -20.91 9.40 6.81
CA GLY A 19 -20.42 9.90 8.09
C GLY A 19 -19.85 8.82 9.02
N LEU A 20 -19.60 9.22 10.27
CA LEU A 20 -18.91 8.38 11.27
C LEU A 20 -19.61 7.04 11.56
N ARG A 21 -20.91 6.92 11.25
CA ARG A 21 -21.71 5.70 11.52
C ARG A 21 -21.33 4.53 10.62
N THR A 22 -20.72 4.78 9.48
CA THR A 22 -20.29 3.73 8.53
C THR A 22 -18.92 3.16 8.89
N MET A 23 -18.11 3.90 9.65
CA MET A 23 -16.72 3.53 9.98
C MET A 23 -16.59 2.18 10.69
N PRO A 24 -17.42 1.81 11.69
CA PRO A 24 -17.27 0.52 12.36
C PRO A 24 -17.32 -0.67 11.39
N PHE A 25 -18.18 -0.60 10.36
CA PHE A 25 -18.31 -1.65 9.35
C PHE A 25 -17.09 -1.70 8.42
N ILE A 26 -16.59 -0.54 8.01
CA ILE A 26 -15.42 -0.43 7.13
C ILE A 26 -14.15 -0.89 7.88
N PHE A 27 -13.98 -0.46 9.12
CA PHE A 27 -12.83 -0.84 9.95
C PHE A 27 -12.86 -2.30 10.37
N ALA A 28 -14.04 -2.86 10.69
CA ALA A 28 -14.16 -4.30 10.97
C ALA A 28 -13.67 -5.12 9.75
N ASN A 29 -14.01 -4.69 8.54
CA ASN A 29 -13.56 -5.33 7.33
C ASN A 29 -12.04 -5.20 7.12
N GLU A 30 -11.48 -4.01 7.33
CA GLU A 30 -10.03 -3.80 7.20
C GLU A 30 -9.23 -4.61 8.22
N VAL A 31 -9.66 -4.61 9.49
CA VAL A 31 -9.01 -5.36 10.57
C VAL A 31 -9.02 -6.85 10.25
N ALA A 32 -10.16 -7.39 9.79
CA ALA A 32 -10.26 -8.81 9.43
C ALA A 32 -9.37 -9.18 8.24
N GLU A 33 -9.37 -8.37 7.16
CA GLU A 33 -8.48 -8.60 6.00
C GLU A 33 -7.02 -8.60 6.42
N LYS A 34 -6.61 -7.63 7.25
CA LYS A 34 -5.21 -7.51 7.69
C LYS A 34 -4.78 -8.65 8.58
N ILE A 35 -5.63 -9.09 9.51
CA ILE A 35 -5.36 -10.28 10.32
C ILE A 35 -5.17 -11.51 9.40
N ALA A 36 -6.04 -11.67 8.41
CA ALA A 36 -5.98 -12.79 7.48
C ALA A 36 -4.72 -12.77 6.62
N VAL A 37 -4.46 -11.67 5.90
CA VAL A 37 -3.29 -11.55 5.02
C VAL A 37 -2.00 -11.70 5.81
N VAL A 38 -1.83 -10.90 6.86
CA VAL A 38 -0.54 -10.83 7.57
C VAL A 38 -0.31 -12.12 8.34
N GLY A 39 -1.35 -12.65 8.98
CA GLY A 39 -1.25 -13.90 9.74
C GLY A 39 -0.93 -15.09 8.85
N PHE A 40 -1.51 -15.14 7.66
CA PHE A 40 -1.17 -16.14 6.65
C PHE A 40 0.25 -15.94 6.09
N SER A 41 0.55 -14.75 5.57
CA SER A 41 1.80 -14.48 4.84
C SER A 41 3.05 -14.61 5.71
N THR A 42 2.98 -14.22 6.98
CA THR A 42 4.14 -14.21 7.89
C THR A 42 4.71 -15.61 8.12
N ASN A 43 3.85 -16.62 8.24
CA ASN A 43 4.27 -17.98 8.55
C ASN A 43 4.12 -18.95 7.36
N MET A 44 3.81 -18.44 6.16
CA MET A 44 3.50 -19.30 5.03
C MET A 44 4.66 -20.18 4.59
N ILE A 45 5.90 -19.69 4.67
CA ILE A 45 7.09 -20.49 4.37
C ILE A 45 7.14 -21.75 5.24
N SER A 46 6.81 -21.64 6.52
CA SER A 46 6.75 -22.79 7.44
C SER A 46 5.66 -23.77 7.03
N TYR A 47 4.47 -23.30 6.65
CA TYR A 47 3.41 -24.18 6.12
C TYR A 47 3.86 -24.96 4.88
N LEU A 48 4.41 -24.26 3.90
CA LEU A 48 4.83 -24.83 2.61
C LEU A 48 5.94 -25.88 2.79
N THR A 49 6.86 -25.65 3.73
CA THR A 49 8.00 -26.54 3.97
C THR A 49 7.67 -27.68 4.94
N GLN A 50 6.92 -27.41 6.01
CA GLN A 50 6.65 -28.38 7.07
C GLN A 50 5.38 -29.21 6.85
N GLN A 51 4.35 -28.65 6.21
CA GLN A 51 3.06 -29.33 6.01
C GLN A 51 2.90 -29.88 4.59
N LEU A 52 3.49 -29.22 3.59
CA LEU A 52 3.43 -29.64 2.19
C LEU A 52 4.76 -30.25 1.69
N HIS A 53 5.78 -30.29 2.54
CA HIS A 53 7.13 -30.83 2.27
C HIS A 53 7.76 -30.28 0.98
N MET A 54 7.47 -29.02 0.63
CA MET A 54 8.10 -28.39 -0.51
C MET A 54 9.54 -27.99 -0.19
N PRO A 55 10.46 -28.11 -1.16
CA PRO A 55 11.81 -27.55 -1.03
C PRO A 55 11.76 -26.06 -0.72
N LEU A 56 12.63 -25.59 0.19
CA LEU A 56 12.65 -24.19 0.65
C LEU A 56 12.71 -23.18 -0.50
N ALA A 57 13.54 -23.45 -1.52
CA ALA A 57 13.65 -22.59 -2.70
C ALA A 57 12.33 -22.49 -3.48
N LYS A 58 11.62 -23.61 -3.65
CA LYS A 58 10.32 -23.64 -4.33
C LYS A 58 9.25 -22.90 -3.52
N ALA A 59 9.23 -23.11 -2.19
CA ALA A 59 8.32 -22.40 -1.29
C ALA A 59 8.53 -20.88 -1.30
N ALA A 60 9.79 -20.43 -1.27
CA ALA A 60 10.15 -19.01 -1.35
C ALA A 60 9.73 -18.37 -2.68
N ASN A 61 9.94 -19.08 -3.81
CA ASN A 61 9.48 -18.62 -5.12
C ASN A 61 7.95 -18.51 -5.19
N THR A 62 7.22 -19.51 -4.67
CA THR A 62 5.75 -19.47 -4.60
C THR A 62 5.25 -18.26 -3.83
N LEU A 63 5.82 -17.99 -2.65
CA LEU A 63 5.40 -16.86 -1.83
C LEU A 63 5.72 -15.51 -2.49
N THR A 64 6.88 -15.40 -3.12
CA THR A 64 7.30 -14.18 -3.84
C THR A 64 6.42 -13.92 -5.06
N ASN A 65 6.09 -14.96 -5.85
CA ASN A 65 5.19 -14.86 -7.00
C ASN A 65 3.76 -14.47 -6.58
N PHE A 66 3.27 -15.04 -5.48
CA PHE A 66 1.99 -14.66 -4.90
C PHE A 66 2.00 -13.20 -4.43
N GLY A 67 3.04 -12.79 -3.68
CA GLY A 67 3.19 -11.41 -3.22
C GLY A 67 3.25 -10.40 -4.37
N GLY A 68 3.98 -10.73 -5.44
CA GLY A 68 4.05 -9.93 -6.66
C GLY A 68 2.70 -9.81 -7.38
N THR A 69 2.00 -10.94 -7.53
CA THR A 69 0.67 -10.99 -8.15
C THR A 69 -0.36 -10.21 -7.33
N GLY A 70 -0.41 -10.44 -6.02
CA GLY A 70 -1.31 -9.73 -5.09
C GLY A 70 -1.01 -8.23 -4.95
N SER A 71 0.16 -7.78 -5.38
CA SER A 71 0.52 -6.36 -5.44
C SER A 71 0.23 -5.70 -6.80
N LEU A 72 0.00 -6.49 -7.86
CA LEU A 72 -0.35 -6.02 -9.21
C LEU A 72 -1.87 -6.01 -9.44
N THR A 73 -2.60 -6.96 -8.87
CA THR A 73 -4.07 -7.04 -8.94
C THR A 73 -4.81 -5.77 -8.43
N PRO A 74 -4.29 -4.94 -7.50
CA PRO A 74 -4.92 -3.67 -7.13
C PRO A 74 -5.20 -2.73 -8.30
N LEU A 75 -4.33 -2.68 -9.29
CA LEU A 75 -4.53 -1.78 -10.44
C LEU A 75 -5.75 -2.19 -11.27
N LEU A 76 -5.94 -3.50 -11.47
CA LEU A 76 -7.10 -4.05 -12.18
C LEU A 76 -8.38 -3.86 -11.38
N GLY A 77 -8.33 -4.11 -10.06
CA GLY A 77 -9.46 -3.92 -9.15
C GLY A 77 -9.93 -2.46 -9.13
N ALA A 78 -9.00 -1.53 -9.00
CA ALA A 78 -9.26 -0.09 -9.00
C ALA A 78 -9.83 0.38 -10.35
N PHE A 79 -9.27 -0.10 -11.46
CA PHE A 79 -9.80 0.21 -12.79
C PHE A 79 -11.26 -0.24 -12.94
N LEU A 80 -11.59 -1.47 -12.56
CA LEU A 80 -12.97 -1.97 -12.62
C LEU A 80 -13.92 -1.17 -11.72
N ALA A 81 -13.47 -0.78 -10.52
CA ALA A 81 -14.23 0.07 -9.61
C ALA A 81 -14.51 1.46 -10.17
N ASP A 82 -13.49 2.16 -10.68
CA ASP A 82 -13.63 3.54 -11.16
C ASP A 82 -14.33 3.60 -12.53
N ALA A 83 -14.17 2.58 -13.39
CA ALA A 83 -14.65 2.62 -14.78
C ALA A 83 -16.03 2.00 -15.02
N TYR A 84 -16.42 0.94 -14.29
CA TYR A 84 -17.58 0.11 -14.67
C TYR A 84 -18.51 -0.29 -13.51
N ILE A 85 -17.96 -0.77 -12.39
CA ILE A 85 -18.73 -1.51 -11.38
C ILE A 85 -19.13 -0.61 -10.20
N GLY A 86 -18.31 0.39 -9.87
CA GLY A 86 -18.42 1.14 -8.63
C GLY A 86 -17.72 0.45 -7.45
N ARG A 87 -17.25 1.26 -6.49
CA ARG A 87 -16.34 0.80 -5.42
C ARG A 87 -16.98 -0.20 -4.47
N PHE A 88 -18.23 0.02 -4.08
CA PHE A 88 -18.94 -0.88 -3.15
C PHE A 88 -19.07 -2.31 -3.72
N TRP A 89 -19.49 -2.42 -4.98
CA TRP A 89 -19.68 -3.71 -5.64
C TRP A 89 -18.34 -4.40 -5.92
N THR A 90 -17.30 -3.65 -6.30
CA THR A 90 -15.94 -4.20 -6.43
C THR A 90 -15.43 -4.72 -5.08
N ILE A 91 -15.59 -3.98 -3.98
CA ILE A 91 -15.20 -4.45 -2.64
C ILE A 91 -15.96 -5.72 -2.27
N THR A 92 -17.27 -5.74 -2.49
CA THR A 92 -18.11 -6.90 -2.14
C THR A 92 -17.72 -8.14 -2.93
N GLY A 93 -17.61 -8.05 -4.26
CA GLY A 93 -17.17 -9.15 -5.10
C GLY A 93 -15.76 -9.63 -4.77
N ALA A 94 -14.82 -8.70 -4.56
CA ALA A 94 -13.46 -9.02 -4.17
C ALA A 94 -13.37 -9.72 -2.81
N SER A 95 -14.18 -9.28 -1.83
CA SER A 95 -14.23 -9.90 -0.51
C SER A 95 -14.83 -11.31 -0.56
N LEU A 96 -15.75 -11.60 -1.48
CA LEU A 96 -16.25 -12.96 -1.72
C LEU A 96 -15.17 -13.87 -2.31
N PHE A 97 -14.43 -13.40 -3.32
CA PHE A 97 -13.28 -14.16 -3.86
C PHE A 97 -12.22 -14.42 -2.79
N TYR A 98 -11.93 -13.41 -1.97
CA TYR A 98 -11.02 -13.53 -0.83
C TYR A 98 -11.52 -14.57 0.18
N GLN A 99 -12.81 -14.53 0.53
CA GLN A 99 -13.41 -15.49 1.46
C GLN A 99 -13.34 -16.93 0.94
N ILE A 100 -13.62 -17.14 -0.35
CA ILE A 100 -13.49 -18.46 -0.98
C ILE A 100 -12.04 -18.94 -0.92
N GLY A 101 -11.08 -18.07 -1.24
CA GLY A 101 -9.64 -18.37 -1.14
C GLY A 101 -9.23 -18.81 0.26
N MET A 102 -9.66 -18.07 1.29
CA MET A 102 -9.40 -18.39 2.70
C MET A 102 -10.06 -19.69 3.17
N ILE A 103 -11.29 -19.98 2.71
CA ILE A 103 -11.98 -21.24 3.01
C ILE A 103 -11.23 -22.43 2.40
N ILE A 104 -10.86 -22.35 1.11
CA ILE A 104 -10.12 -23.42 0.43
C ILE A 104 -8.79 -23.68 1.13
N LEU A 105 -8.08 -22.62 1.50
CA LEU A 105 -6.82 -22.70 2.19
C LEU A 105 -6.97 -23.35 3.59
N THR A 106 -7.97 -22.93 4.36
CA THR A 106 -8.25 -23.50 5.68
C THR A 106 -8.65 -24.97 5.58
N LEU A 107 -9.45 -25.33 4.59
CA LEU A 107 -9.82 -26.72 4.32
C LEU A 107 -8.59 -27.56 3.95
N SER A 108 -7.69 -27.01 3.12
CA SER A 108 -6.41 -27.66 2.77
C SER A 108 -5.57 -27.96 4.00
N ALA A 109 -5.51 -27.05 4.97
CA ALA A 109 -4.78 -27.25 6.22
C ALA A 109 -5.50 -28.18 7.23
N SER A 110 -6.83 -28.22 7.21
CA SER A 110 -7.64 -28.94 8.20
C SER A 110 -7.92 -30.39 7.81
N LEU A 111 -8.06 -30.68 6.52
CA LEU A 111 -8.41 -32.01 6.02
C LEU A 111 -7.15 -32.86 5.76
N PRO A 112 -6.96 -34.00 6.45
CA PRO A 112 -5.77 -34.84 6.27
C PRO A 112 -5.57 -35.37 4.85
N ARG A 113 -6.65 -35.49 4.06
CA ARG A 113 -6.58 -35.95 2.66
C ARG A 113 -5.99 -34.89 1.72
N LEU A 114 -6.08 -33.61 2.08
CA LEU A 114 -5.66 -32.48 1.24
C LEU A 114 -4.19 -32.07 1.45
N ARG A 115 -3.47 -32.77 2.32
CA ARG A 115 -2.03 -32.59 2.58
C ARG A 115 -1.31 -33.95 2.58
N PRO A 116 0.00 -33.99 2.36
CA PRO A 116 0.77 -35.22 2.54
C PRO A 116 0.71 -35.70 4.00
N PRO A 117 0.87 -37.01 4.26
CA PRO A 117 0.90 -37.53 5.62
C PRO A 117 2.10 -36.93 6.40
N PRO A 118 1.94 -36.68 7.71
CA PRO A 118 3.00 -36.09 8.51
C PRO A 118 4.24 -37.00 8.55
N CYS A 119 5.41 -36.42 8.27
CA CYS A 119 6.70 -37.09 8.34
C CYS A 119 7.75 -36.22 9.04
N THR A 120 8.82 -36.85 9.52
CA THR A 120 9.99 -36.14 10.04
C THR A 120 10.72 -35.44 8.89
N PRO A 121 11.12 -34.17 9.04
CA PRO A 121 11.92 -33.47 8.03
C PRO A 121 13.18 -34.29 7.68
N ASN A 122 13.43 -34.50 6.39
CA ASN A 122 14.54 -35.32 5.85
C ASN A 122 14.47 -36.83 6.12
N GLY A 123 13.32 -37.37 6.54
CA GLY A 123 13.10 -38.82 6.58
C GLY A 123 13.02 -39.44 5.17
N PRO A 124 13.44 -40.71 4.98
CA PRO A 124 13.44 -41.37 3.67
C PRO A 124 12.05 -41.50 3.02
N ASP A 125 10.97 -41.42 3.82
CA ASP A 125 9.59 -41.55 3.36
C ASP A 125 8.83 -40.21 3.23
N CYS A 126 9.52 -39.08 3.37
CA CYS A 126 8.87 -37.76 3.36
C CYS A 126 8.67 -37.26 1.93
N LYS A 127 7.49 -37.55 1.37
CA LYS A 127 7.12 -37.17 -0.01
C LYS A 127 6.49 -35.79 -0.06
N GLU A 128 6.87 -35.02 -1.09
CA GLU A 128 6.26 -33.73 -1.43
C GLU A 128 4.75 -33.91 -1.67
N ALA A 129 3.98 -32.86 -1.39
CA ALA A 129 2.57 -32.79 -1.72
C ALA A 129 2.29 -33.17 -3.19
N LEU A 130 1.22 -33.95 -3.39
CA LEU A 130 0.81 -34.39 -4.73
C LEU A 130 0.43 -33.18 -5.60
N PRO A 131 0.58 -33.27 -6.94
CA PRO A 131 0.27 -32.16 -7.83
C PRO A 131 -1.14 -31.57 -7.66
N TRP A 132 -2.13 -32.41 -7.35
CA TRP A 132 -3.50 -31.96 -7.11
C TRP A 132 -3.67 -31.24 -5.75
N GLN A 133 -2.90 -31.62 -4.72
CA GLN A 133 -2.88 -30.91 -3.42
C GLN A 133 -2.25 -29.52 -3.60
N LEU A 134 -1.17 -29.44 -4.39
CA LEU A 134 -0.56 -28.17 -4.78
C LEU A 134 -1.50 -27.32 -5.64
N ALA A 135 -2.29 -27.91 -6.54
CA ALA A 135 -3.28 -27.18 -7.34
C ALA A 135 -4.34 -26.50 -6.46
N ILE A 136 -4.80 -27.17 -5.39
CA ILE A 136 -5.73 -26.57 -4.41
C ILE A 136 -5.08 -25.37 -3.71
N LEU A 137 -3.83 -25.51 -3.26
CA LEU A 137 -3.07 -24.40 -2.68
C LEU A 137 -2.96 -23.23 -3.66
N TYR A 138 -2.51 -23.46 -4.90
CA TYR A 138 -2.33 -22.40 -5.88
C TYR A 138 -3.65 -21.71 -6.25
N THR A 139 -4.74 -22.48 -6.32
CA THR A 139 -6.08 -21.92 -6.52
C THR A 139 -6.47 -20.99 -5.36
N SER A 140 -6.21 -21.40 -4.11
CA SER A 140 -6.48 -20.57 -2.94
C SER A 140 -5.65 -19.27 -2.93
N LEU A 141 -4.36 -19.37 -3.26
CA LEU A 141 -3.46 -18.23 -3.37
C LEU A 141 -3.91 -17.27 -4.48
N PHE A 142 -4.27 -17.80 -5.65
CA PHE A 142 -4.73 -16.97 -6.76
C PHE A 142 -6.02 -16.21 -6.44
N LEU A 143 -7.01 -16.88 -5.82
CA LEU A 143 -8.24 -16.25 -5.37
C LEU A 143 -8.00 -15.17 -4.31
N ASN A 144 -7.11 -15.44 -3.34
CA ASN A 144 -6.70 -14.44 -2.35
C ASN A 144 -6.03 -13.23 -3.01
N ALA A 145 -5.20 -13.43 -4.05
CA ALA A 145 -4.57 -12.32 -4.77
C ALA A 145 -5.59 -11.47 -5.54
N ILE A 146 -6.59 -12.08 -6.18
CA ILE A 146 -7.69 -11.35 -6.85
C ILE A 146 -8.50 -10.56 -5.81
N GLY A 147 -8.88 -11.21 -4.72
CA GLY A 147 -9.66 -10.60 -3.65
C GLY A 147 -8.94 -9.41 -3.02
N ALA A 148 -7.65 -9.57 -2.69
CA ALA A 148 -6.83 -8.48 -2.16
C ALA A 148 -6.71 -7.30 -3.14
N GLY A 149 -6.62 -7.60 -4.44
CA GLY A 149 -6.55 -6.61 -5.51
C GLY A 149 -7.80 -5.74 -5.63
N GLY A 150 -8.99 -6.34 -5.67
CA GLY A 150 -10.22 -5.56 -5.72
C GLY A 150 -10.51 -4.80 -4.42
N TYR A 151 -10.09 -5.36 -3.29
CA TYR A 151 -10.40 -4.84 -1.96
C TYR A 151 -9.57 -3.61 -1.57
N ARG A 152 -8.24 -3.73 -1.58
CA ARG A 152 -7.32 -2.75 -0.97
C ARG A 152 -7.38 -1.32 -1.51
N PRO A 153 -7.37 -1.07 -2.83
CA PRO A 153 -7.43 0.31 -3.34
C PRO A 153 -8.82 0.91 -3.15
N CYS A 154 -9.87 0.08 -3.17
CA CYS A 154 -11.26 0.53 -3.12
C CYS A 154 -11.71 0.84 -1.69
N ILE A 155 -11.32 0.06 -0.68
CA ILE A 155 -11.83 0.23 0.70
C ILE A 155 -11.39 1.56 1.33
N VAL A 156 -10.13 1.97 1.09
CA VAL A 156 -9.61 3.26 1.56
C VAL A 156 -10.38 4.39 0.90
N ALA A 157 -10.51 4.33 -0.42
CA ALA A 157 -11.18 5.36 -1.18
C ALA A 157 -12.67 5.47 -0.81
N PHE A 158 -13.34 4.32 -0.66
CA PHE A 158 -14.72 4.20 -0.24
C PHE A 158 -14.96 4.74 1.17
N GLY A 159 -14.05 4.47 2.10
CA GLY A 159 -14.14 4.97 3.48
C GLY A 159 -13.97 6.47 3.59
N ALA A 160 -13.02 7.05 2.84
CA ALA A 160 -12.84 8.49 2.80
C ALA A 160 -14.04 9.23 2.16
N GLU A 161 -14.70 8.61 1.17
CA GLU A 161 -15.92 9.15 0.53
C GLU A 161 -17.18 9.11 1.38
N GLN A 162 -17.13 8.48 2.56
CA GLN A 162 -18.23 8.57 3.49
C GLN A 162 -18.34 9.97 4.11
N PHE A 163 -17.33 10.82 3.98
CA PHE A 163 -17.33 12.19 4.48
C PHE A 163 -17.49 13.19 3.33
N ASP A 164 -18.27 14.25 3.53
CA ASP A 164 -18.43 15.31 2.55
C ASP A 164 -17.23 16.27 2.57
N GLU A 165 -16.52 16.39 1.45
CA GLU A 165 -15.36 17.28 1.35
C GLU A 165 -15.73 18.76 1.26
N THR A 166 -16.99 19.06 0.95
CA THR A 166 -17.49 20.45 0.87
C THR A 166 -17.76 21.05 2.25
N ASP A 167 -18.01 20.23 3.28
CA ASP A 167 -18.18 20.69 4.65
C ASP A 167 -16.82 20.74 5.38
N PRO A 168 -16.33 21.93 5.80
CA PRO A 168 -15.08 22.05 6.53
C PRO A 168 -15.04 21.24 7.84
N LYS A 169 -16.19 21.00 8.48
CA LYS A 169 -16.28 20.15 9.68
C LYS A 169 -16.09 18.68 9.36
N GLU A 170 -16.50 18.22 8.18
CA GLU A 170 -16.35 16.83 7.75
C GLU A 170 -14.98 16.57 7.12
N LYS A 171 -14.39 17.55 6.42
CA LYS A 171 -13.00 17.48 5.92
C LYS A 171 -11.99 17.21 7.04
N THR A 172 -12.22 17.77 8.23
CA THR A 172 -11.39 17.49 9.42
C THR A 172 -11.56 16.05 9.92
N LYS A 173 -12.75 15.46 9.75
CA LYS A 173 -13.04 14.07 10.14
C LYS A 173 -12.43 13.05 9.17
N THR A 174 -12.33 13.37 7.88
CA THR A 174 -11.64 12.51 6.89
C THR A 174 -10.17 12.26 7.27
N TRP A 175 -9.50 13.26 7.86
CA TRP A 175 -8.14 13.07 8.36
C TRP A 175 -8.08 12.13 9.56
N SER A 176 -8.98 12.31 10.53
CA SER A 176 -9.07 11.40 11.67
C SER A 176 -9.37 9.96 11.23
N PHE A 177 -10.11 9.78 10.13
CA PHE A 177 -10.32 8.48 9.51
C PHE A 177 -9.01 7.82 9.07
N PHE A 178 -8.12 8.52 8.35
CA PHE A 178 -6.86 7.91 7.89
C PHE A 178 -6.00 7.45 9.08
N ASN A 179 -5.82 8.25 10.12
CA ASN A 179 -5.00 7.80 11.25
C ASN A 179 -5.65 6.65 12.04
N TRP A 180 -6.97 6.67 12.26
CA TRP A 180 -7.66 5.52 12.88
C TRP A 180 -7.61 4.26 12.01
N TYR A 181 -7.73 4.41 10.70
CA TYR A 181 -7.56 3.33 9.73
C TYR A 181 -6.17 2.69 9.88
N TYR A 182 -5.11 3.50 9.87
CA TYR A 182 -3.73 3.03 10.04
C TYR A 182 -3.45 2.48 11.44
N PHE A 183 -4.04 3.05 12.49
CA PHE A 183 -3.95 2.51 13.84
C PHE A 183 -4.59 1.12 13.92
N GLY A 184 -5.82 0.96 13.40
CA GLY A 184 -6.52 -0.32 13.34
C GLY A 184 -5.73 -1.36 12.53
N MET A 185 -5.13 -0.94 11.41
CA MET A 185 -4.24 -1.76 10.60
C MET A 185 -2.97 -2.17 11.36
N GLY A 186 -2.35 -1.28 12.13
CA GLY A 186 -1.16 -1.61 12.92
C GLY A 186 -1.45 -2.59 14.05
N VAL A 187 -2.57 -2.41 14.76
CA VAL A 187 -3.01 -3.34 15.81
C VAL A 187 -3.36 -4.71 15.22
N SER A 188 -4.03 -4.75 14.07
CA SER A 188 -4.38 -6.01 13.41
C SER A 188 -3.15 -6.77 12.92
N MET A 189 -2.15 -6.07 12.35
CA MET A 189 -0.84 -6.64 12.01
C MET A 189 -0.12 -7.21 13.24
N LEU A 190 -0.10 -6.48 14.36
CA LEU A 190 0.51 -6.95 15.62
C LEU A 190 -0.15 -8.23 16.13
N LEU A 191 -1.49 -8.27 16.17
CA LEU A 191 -2.25 -9.46 16.56
C LEU A 191 -1.97 -10.64 15.62
N ALA A 192 -1.83 -10.37 14.33
CA ALA A 192 -1.53 -11.40 13.34
C ALA A 192 -0.14 -12.03 13.57
N VAL A 193 0.92 -11.22 13.68
CA VAL A 193 2.28 -11.75 13.83
C VAL A 193 2.58 -12.35 15.21
N THR A 194 1.72 -12.09 16.20
CA THR A 194 1.84 -12.64 17.57
C THR A 194 0.86 -13.78 17.81
N VAL A 195 -0.43 -13.46 17.96
CA VAL A 195 -1.47 -14.40 18.37
C VAL A 195 -1.73 -15.43 17.26
N VAL A 196 -1.91 -15.00 16.01
CA VAL A 196 -2.23 -15.92 14.91
C VAL A 196 -1.05 -16.85 14.63
N VAL A 197 0.17 -16.32 14.55
CA VAL A 197 1.40 -17.13 14.37
C VAL A 197 1.57 -18.11 15.53
N TYR A 198 1.36 -17.68 16.77
CA TYR A 198 1.43 -18.57 17.93
C TYR A 198 0.45 -19.75 17.82
N ILE A 199 -0.79 -19.48 17.40
CA ILE A 199 -1.81 -20.52 17.20
C ILE A 199 -1.39 -21.46 16.06
N GLN A 200 -0.87 -20.93 14.95
CA GLN A 200 -0.40 -21.74 13.82
C GLN A 200 0.70 -22.73 14.24
N ASP A 201 1.68 -22.26 15.02
CA ASP A 201 2.84 -23.06 15.42
C ASP A 201 2.57 -24.01 16.59
N ASN A 202 1.76 -23.60 17.58
CA ASN A 202 1.59 -24.36 18.83
C ASN A 202 0.26 -25.11 18.95
N VAL A 203 -0.80 -24.63 18.31
CA VAL A 203 -2.15 -25.26 18.37
C VAL A 203 -2.42 -26.04 17.09
N GLY A 204 -2.08 -25.46 15.94
CA GLY A 204 -2.13 -26.10 14.64
C GLY A 204 -2.69 -25.21 13.53
N TRP A 205 -2.31 -25.55 12.30
CA TRP A 205 -2.63 -24.80 11.09
C TRP A 205 -4.13 -24.64 10.79
N GLY A 206 -4.95 -25.64 11.13
CA GLY A 206 -6.41 -25.56 10.93
C GLY A 206 -7.05 -24.41 11.72
N TRP A 207 -6.72 -24.27 13.01
CA TRP A 207 -7.19 -23.16 13.83
C TRP A 207 -6.53 -21.83 13.48
N GLY A 208 -5.22 -21.86 13.19
CA GLY A 208 -4.45 -20.68 12.82
C GLY A 208 -4.92 -19.99 11.53
N LEU A 209 -5.49 -20.75 10.59
CA LEU A 209 -6.09 -20.22 9.36
C LEU A 209 -7.62 -20.09 9.46
N GLY A 210 -8.26 -20.93 10.27
CA GLY A 210 -9.71 -20.91 10.49
C GLY A 210 -10.20 -19.66 11.22
N ILE A 211 -9.50 -19.21 12.26
CA ILE A 211 -9.90 -18.00 13.01
C ILE A 211 -9.94 -16.77 12.09
N PRO A 212 -8.88 -16.45 11.32
CA PRO A 212 -8.96 -15.36 10.34
C PRO A 212 -10.03 -15.56 9.26
N THR A 213 -10.28 -16.80 8.83
CA THR A 213 -11.33 -17.10 7.84
C THR A 213 -12.74 -16.82 8.37
N VAL A 214 -13.01 -17.14 9.63
CA VAL A 214 -14.29 -16.82 10.28
C VAL A 214 -14.40 -15.32 10.52
N ALA A 215 -13.33 -14.66 10.97
CA ALA A 215 -13.31 -13.21 11.15
C ALA A 215 -13.62 -12.47 9.84
N MET A 216 -13.05 -12.92 8.72
CA MET A 216 -13.35 -12.38 7.38
C MET A 216 -14.79 -12.67 6.96
N ALA A 217 -15.34 -13.85 7.24
CA ALA A 217 -16.75 -14.15 6.94
C ALA A 217 -17.71 -13.20 7.68
N VAL A 218 -17.45 -12.98 8.97
CA VAL A 218 -18.20 -12.03 9.79
C VAL A 218 -18.04 -10.61 9.24
N SER A 219 -16.83 -10.22 8.85
CA SER A 219 -16.57 -8.87 8.35
C SER A 219 -17.30 -8.59 7.04
N VAL A 220 -17.32 -9.53 6.10
CA VAL A 220 -18.10 -9.45 4.86
C VAL A 220 -19.60 -9.30 5.17
N GLY A 221 -20.12 -10.09 6.11
CA GLY A 221 -21.50 -9.97 6.58
C GLY A 221 -21.80 -8.57 7.15
N THR A 222 -20.94 -8.06 8.03
CA THR A 222 -21.12 -6.71 8.61
C THR A 222 -21.01 -5.61 7.56
N PHE A 223 -20.10 -5.75 6.58
CA PHE A 223 -19.95 -4.80 5.50
C PHE A 223 -21.23 -4.73 4.65
N ALA A 224 -21.84 -5.87 4.34
CA ALA A 224 -23.12 -5.95 3.62
C ALA A 224 -24.29 -5.36 4.43
N VAL A 225 -24.35 -5.61 5.75
CA VAL A 225 -25.36 -5.01 6.64
C VAL A 225 -25.28 -3.48 6.65
N GLY A 226 -24.09 -2.90 6.47
CA GLY A 226 -23.89 -1.46 6.36
C GLY A 226 -24.41 -0.82 5.07
N TYR A 227 -24.83 -1.61 4.06
CA TYR A 227 -25.29 -1.13 2.76
C TYR A 227 -26.22 0.09 2.78
N PRO A 228 -27.34 0.11 3.54
CA PRO A 228 -28.27 1.25 3.52
C PRO A 228 -27.67 2.53 4.13
N MET A 229 -26.57 2.42 4.87
CA MET A 229 -25.91 3.53 5.55
C MET A 229 -24.82 4.18 4.69
N TYR A 230 -24.32 3.51 3.66
CA TYR A 230 -23.21 4.02 2.87
C TYR A 230 -23.64 5.07 1.85
N ARG A 231 -22.73 6.01 1.59
CA ARG A 231 -22.80 6.88 0.41
C ARG A 231 -22.20 6.12 -0.78
N HIS A 232 -22.96 6.01 -1.86
CA HIS A 232 -22.53 5.37 -3.10
C HIS A 232 -22.32 6.44 -4.17
N LEU A 233 -21.19 6.36 -4.87
CA LEU A 233 -20.86 7.17 -6.03
C LEU A 233 -20.92 6.28 -7.27
N GLU A 234 -21.56 6.79 -8.32
CA GLU A 234 -21.66 6.09 -9.59
C GLU A 234 -20.33 6.16 -10.37
N PRO A 235 -19.93 5.11 -11.10
CA PRO A 235 -18.70 5.11 -11.88
C PRO A 235 -18.85 6.01 -13.13
N CYS A 236 -17.96 6.98 -13.31
CA CYS A 236 -18.03 7.99 -14.38
C CYS A 236 -17.31 7.57 -15.69
N GLY A 237 -17.31 6.27 -15.98
CA GLY A 237 -16.60 5.68 -17.13
C GLY A 237 -15.07 5.64 -17.00
N SER A 238 -14.40 5.03 -17.98
CA SER A 238 -12.95 4.75 -17.95
C SER A 238 -12.09 6.02 -17.83
N PRO A 239 -11.35 6.18 -16.72
CA PRO A 239 -10.46 7.32 -16.56
C PRO A 239 -9.27 7.28 -17.53
N PHE A 240 -8.72 6.09 -17.81
CA PHE A 240 -7.62 5.94 -18.78
C PHE A 240 -8.02 6.41 -20.18
N THR A 241 -9.27 6.15 -20.59
CA THR A 241 -9.76 6.64 -21.87
C THR A 241 -9.76 8.16 -21.91
N ARG A 242 -10.16 8.83 -20.82
CA ARG A 242 -10.11 10.31 -20.71
C ARG A 242 -8.67 10.83 -20.78
N LEU A 243 -7.74 10.20 -20.07
CA LEU A 243 -6.32 10.59 -20.12
C LEU A 243 -5.74 10.44 -21.52
N VAL A 244 -6.02 9.33 -22.20
CA VAL A 244 -5.55 9.07 -23.57
C VAL A 244 -6.20 10.05 -24.57
N GLN A 245 -7.48 10.38 -24.41
CA GLN A 245 -8.17 11.39 -25.21
C GLN A 245 -7.44 12.74 -25.18
N VAL A 246 -7.05 13.20 -23.99
CA VAL A 246 -6.30 14.45 -23.81
C VAL A 246 -4.94 14.37 -24.51
N VAL A 247 -4.20 13.28 -24.35
CA VAL A 247 -2.89 13.10 -25.01
C VAL A 247 -3.05 13.13 -26.53
N VAL A 248 -4.02 12.39 -27.07
CA VAL A 248 -4.29 12.34 -28.52
C VAL A 248 -4.74 13.70 -29.05
N ALA A 249 -5.62 14.41 -28.33
CA ALA A 249 -6.06 15.75 -28.69
C ALA A 249 -4.90 16.77 -28.70
N ALA A 250 -4.05 16.74 -27.67
CA ALA A 250 -2.86 17.60 -27.59
C ALA A 250 -1.87 17.33 -28.73
N ILE A 251 -1.63 16.06 -29.08
CA ILE A 251 -0.76 15.67 -30.21
C ILE A 251 -1.36 16.12 -31.55
N LYS A 252 -2.66 15.93 -31.77
CA LYS A 252 -3.34 16.41 -32.99
C LYS A 252 -3.26 17.93 -33.14
N LYS A 253 -3.28 18.66 -32.02
CA LYS A 253 -3.20 20.13 -31.96
C LYS A 253 -1.78 20.65 -31.74
N ARG A 254 -0.74 19.83 -31.94
CA ARG A 254 0.66 20.22 -31.67
C ARG A 254 1.21 21.37 -32.53
N ASN A 255 0.58 21.66 -33.68
CA ASN A 255 1.00 22.74 -34.57
C ASN A 255 0.24 24.06 -34.30
N ILE A 256 -0.70 24.07 -33.34
CA ILE A 256 -1.52 25.24 -33.03
C ILE A 256 -0.75 26.14 -32.04
N PRO A 257 -0.73 27.47 -32.26
CA PRO A 257 -0.12 28.41 -31.32
C PRO A 257 -0.84 28.37 -29.98
N MET A 258 -0.09 28.55 -28.89
CA MET A 258 -0.68 28.63 -27.55
C MET A 258 -1.50 29.92 -27.41
N VAL A 259 -2.63 29.84 -26.72
CA VAL A 259 -3.45 31.02 -26.43
C VAL A 259 -2.90 31.73 -25.19
N PRO A 260 -2.76 33.06 -25.18
CA PRO A 260 -2.16 33.80 -24.06
C PRO A 260 -3.05 33.93 -22.82
N ASP A 261 -4.37 33.74 -22.93
CA ASP A 261 -5.32 33.81 -21.81
C ASP A 261 -6.08 32.48 -21.64
N SER A 262 -6.15 31.99 -20.40
CA SER A 262 -6.84 30.76 -19.99
C SER A 262 -8.34 30.80 -20.31
N LYS A 263 -8.93 32.00 -20.44
CA LYS A 263 -10.37 32.19 -20.74
C LYS A 263 -10.81 31.67 -22.10
N TYR A 264 -9.87 31.44 -23.01
CA TYR A 264 -10.16 30.92 -24.35
C TYR A 264 -10.06 29.38 -24.42
N LEU A 265 -9.70 28.73 -23.32
CA LEU A 265 -9.71 27.28 -23.24
C LEU A 265 -11.14 26.76 -23.09
N TYR A 266 -11.40 25.59 -23.68
CA TYR A 266 -12.70 24.98 -23.68
C TYR A 266 -13.08 24.47 -22.29
N GLU A 267 -14.16 24.99 -21.73
CA GLU A 267 -14.75 24.54 -20.48
C GLU A 267 -16.21 24.13 -20.71
N ASN A 268 -16.64 23.04 -20.07
CA ASN A 268 -18.02 22.56 -20.15
C ASN A 268 -18.43 21.88 -18.84
N ASP A 269 -19.08 22.65 -17.97
CA ASP A 269 -19.44 22.20 -16.62
C ASP A 269 -20.50 21.09 -16.62
N GLN A 270 -21.37 21.04 -17.64
CA GLN A 270 -22.37 19.98 -17.77
C GLN A 270 -21.72 18.65 -18.16
N MET A 271 -20.74 18.68 -19.07
CA MET A 271 -20.02 17.48 -19.51
C MET A 271 -19.10 16.93 -18.41
N ASP A 272 -18.60 17.79 -17.53
CA ASP A 272 -17.71 17.40 -16.45
C ASP A 272 -18.44 17.23 -15.11
N ALA A 273 -19.77 17.38 -15.05
CA ALA A 273 -20.54 17.34 -13.81
C ALA A 273 -20.36 16.04 -13.01
N GLU A 274 -20.35 14.90 -13.70
CA GLU A 274 -20.18 13.58 -13.09
C GLU A 274 -18.76 13.37 -12.53
N ILE A 275 -17.74 14.00 -13.14
CA ILE A 275 -16.33 13.85 -12.75
C ILE A 275 -15.82 14.97 -11.82
N SER A 276 -16.60 16.03 -11.61
CA SER A 276 -16.30 17.20 -10.78
C SER A 276 -17.40 17.43 -9.73
N LEU A 277 -17.64 16.39 -8.94
CA LEU A 277 -18.76 16.31 -8.01
C LEU A 277 -18.55 17.20 -6.77
N TYR A 278 -17.31 17.26 -6.26
CA TYR A 278 -16.94 18.08 -5.10
C TYR A 278 -16.17 19.34 -5.51
N GLY A 279 -15.47 19.33 -6.64
CA GLY A 279 -14.83 20.52 -7.18
C GLY A 279 -14.26 20.37 -8.60
N LYS A 280 -14.15 21.51 -9.28
CA LYS A 280 -13.60 21.63 -10.63
C LYS A 280 -12.11 21.92 -10.55
N LEU A 281 -11.30 21.08 -11.21
CA LEU A 281 -9.89 21.37 -11.44
C LEU A 281 -9.71 22.59 -12.36
N VAL A 282 -8.89 23.54 -11.91
CA VAL A 282 -8.66 24.82 -12.59
C VAL A 282 -7.32 24.80 -13.34
N HIS A 283 -7.22 25.59 -14.41
CA HIS A 283 -6.03 25.64 -15.26
C HIS A 283 -4.74 25.95 -14.49
N THR A 284 -3.66 25.23 -14.82
CA THR A 284 -2.30 25.46 -14.33
C THR A 284 -1.30 25.70 -15.45
N ASN A 285 -0.32 26.58 -15.21
CA ASN A 285 0.72 26.94 -16.18
C ASN A 285 1.78 25.83 -16.41
N GLN A 286 1.82 24.79 -15.57
CA GLN A 286 2.74 23.67 -15.74
C GLN A 286 2.24 22.72 -16.83
N LEU A 287 3.18 22.07 -17.54
CA LEU A 287 2.88 21.11 -18.61
C LEU A 287 1.96 21.69 -19.71
N SER A 288 2.20 22.95 -20.09
CA SER A 288 1.29 23.71 -20.95
C SER A 288 1.07 23.12 -22.33
N PHE A 289 1.95 22.22 -22.78
CA PHE A 289 1.74 21.42 -23.99
C PHE A 289 0.37 20.75 -24.04
N PHE A 290 -0.14 20.25 -22.90
CA PHE A 290 -1.45 19.57 -22.87
C PHE A 290 -2.64 20.54 -22.96
N ASP A 291 -2.46 21.83 -22.68
CA ASP A 291 -3.52 22.84 -22.85
C ASP A 291 -3.98 22.96 -24.29
N ARG A 292 -3.13 22.56 -25.24
CA ARG A 292 -3.48 22.45 -26.66
C ARG A 292 -4.69 21.58 -26.92
N ALA A 293 -4.95 20.57 -26.08
CA ALA A 293 -6.14 19.74 -26.18
C ALA A 293 -7.44 20.53 -25.98
N ALA A 294 -7.39 21.61 -25.20
CA ALA A 294 -8.54 22.46 -24.86
C ALA A 294 -8.68 23.71 -25.74
N ILE A 295 -7.81 23.92 -26.73
CA ILE A 295 -7.93 25.05 -27.66
C ILE A 295 -9.04 24.77 -28.68
N ILE A 296 -10.00 25.68 -28.81
CA ILE A 296 -11.11 25.56 -29.77
C ILE A 296 -10.61 25.90 -31.18
N THR A 297 -10.91 25.04 -32.17
CA THR A 297 -10.68 25.31 -33.60
C THR A 297 -12.00 25.38 -34.37
N GLU A 298 -12.02 26.01 -35.55
CA GLU A 298 -13.23 26.11 -36.39
C GLU A 298 -13.88 24.75 -36.67
N SER A 299 -13.06 23.71 -36.87
CA SER A 299 -13.53 22.34 -37.10
C SER A 299 -14.05 21.61 -35.85
N ASP A 300 -13.97 22.22 -34.67
CA ASP A 300 -14.49 21.68 -33.41
C ASP A 300 -15.86 22.28 -33.04
N LYS A 301 -16.36 23.27 -33.80
CA LYS A 301 -17.69 23.88 -33.63
C LYS A 301 -18.78 22.92 -34.11
N SER A 302 -18.98 21.83 -33.38
CA SER A 302 -20.06 20.86 -33.54
C SER A 302 -20.95 20.89 -32.30
N PRO A 303 -22.28 20.67 -32.42
CA PRO A 303 -23.17 20.57 -31.26
C PRO A 303 -22.77 19.46 -30.28
N THR A 304 -22.07 18.42 -30.76
CA THR A 304 -21.40 17.41 -29.92
C THR A 304 -19.88 17.44 -30.17
N PRO A 305 -19.08 17.86 -29.17
CA PRO A 305 -17.63 17.94 -29.34
C PRO A 305 -17.00 16.54 -29.33
N ASN A 306 -16.08 16.28 -30.27
CA ASN A 306 -15.33 15.03 -30.29
C ASN A 306 -14.17 15.09 -29.27
N LEU A 307 -14.31 14.34 -28.18
CA LEU A 307 -13.34 14.29 -27.07
C LEU A 307 -11.93 13.86 -27.48
N TRP A 308 -11.78 13.13 -28.60
CA TRP A 308 -10.49 12.72 -29.16
C TRP A 308 -9.77 13.83 -29.94
N ARG A 309 -10.35 15.03 -29.99
CA ARG A 309 -9.81 16.21 -30.67
C ARG A 309 -9.93 17.48 -29.81
N LEU A 310 -11.01 17.63 -29.06
CA LEU A 310 -11.24 18.74 -28.13
C LEU A 310 -11.57 18.18 -26.75
N SER A 311 -10.77 18.51 -25.74
CA SER A 311 -11.00 18.13 -24.34
C SER A 311 -11.26 19.37 -23.49
N THR A 312 -11.95 19.21 -22.36
CA THR A 312 -12.17 20.32 -21.43
C THR A 312 -10.92 20.61 -20.59
N VAL A 313 -10.79 21.83 -20.06
CA VAL A 313 -9.72 22.21 -19.11
C VAL A 313 -9.66 21.25 -17.93
N HIS A 314 -10.81 20.85 -17.38
CA HIS A 314 -10.87 19.91 -16.27
C HIS A 314 -10.15 18.60 -16.57
N ARG A 315 -10.46 17.97 -17.72
CA ARG A 315 -9.83 16.70 -18.16
C ARG A 315 -8.33 16.86 -18.44
N VAL A 316 -7.93 18.01 -18.98
CA VAL A 316 -6.50 18.34 -19.15
C VAL A 316 -5.80 18.40 -17.80
N GLU A 317 -6.41 19.03 -16.80
CA GLU A 317 -5.86 19.13 -15.45
C GLU A 317 -5.92 17.79 -14.69
N GLU A 318 -6.85 16.88 -15.01
CA GLU A 318 -6.81 15.49 -14.51
C GLU A 318 -5.48 14.82 -14.93
N LEU A 319 -5.13 14.90 -16.22
CA LEU A 319 -3.88 14.35 -16.75
C LEU A 319 -2.65 15.02 -16.15
N LYS A 320 -2.62 16.35 -16.11
CA LYS A 320 -1.48 17.09 -15.53
C LYS A 320 -1.29 16.74 -14.06
N SER A 321 -2.36 16.54 -13.30
CA SER A 321 -2.29 16.14 -11.89
C SER A 321 -1.62 14.77 -11.72
N VAL A 322 -2.05 13.77 -12.51
CA VAL A 322 -1.43 12.43 -12.50
C VAL A 322 0.05 12.48 -12.88
N ILE A 323 0.41 13.25 -13.91
CA ILE A 323 1.83 13.40 -14.33
C ILE A 323 2.65 14.10 -13.23
N ARG A 324 2.12 15.14 -12.58
CA ARG A 324 2.79 15.86 -11.48
C ARG A 324 3.02 14.95 -10.27
N MET A 325 2.13 14.00 -10.00
CA MET A 325 2.27 13.06 -8.89
C MET A 325 3.35 12.00 -9.14
N GLY A 326 3.60 11.63 -10.40
CA GLY A 326 4.52 10.57 -10.80
C GLY A 326 5.93 10.63 -10.18
N PRO A 327 6.64 11.77 -10.21
CA PRO A 327 7.97 11.90 -9.61
C PRO A 327 7.99 11.65 -8.09
N ILE A 328 6.99 12.18 -7.37
CA ILE A 328 6.87 11.97 -5.90
C ILE A 328 6.55 10.51 -5.60
N TRP A 329 5.66 9.91 -6.37
CA TRP A 329 5.33 8.48 -6.29
C TRP A 329 6.57 7.60 -6.50
N ALA A 330 7.38 7.91 -7.52
CA ALA A 330 8.59 7.17 -7.84
C ALA A 330 9.62 7.19 -6.69
N ALA A 331 9.72 8.32 -5.96
CA ALA A 331 10.60 8.41 -4.80
C ALA A 331 10.21 7.44 -3.67
N GLY A 332 8.93 7.06 -3.57
CA GLY A 332 8.46 6.07 -2.59
C GLY A 332 8.95 4.63 -2.88
N ILE A 333 9.31 4.32 -4.13
CA ILE A 333 9.71 2.98 -4.56
C ILE A 333 10.98 2.51 -3.83
N LEU A 334 12.00 3.38 -3.73
CA LEU A 334 13.27 3.03 -3.11
C LEU A 334 13.17 2.77 -1.60
N ILE A 335 12.19 3.39 -0.94
CA ILE A 335 11.94 3.12 0.49
C ILE A 335 11.35 1.72 0.68
N ILE A 336 10.48 1.29 -0.24
CA ILE A 336 10.01 -0.09 -0.20
C ILE A 336 11.15 -1.05 -0.50
N THR A 337 12.07 -0.70 -1.40
CA THR A 337 13.29 -1.49 -1.65
C THR A 337 14.14 -1.67 -0.39
N ALA A 338 14.30 -0.62 0.43
CA ALA A 338 14.99 -0.72 1.72
C ALA A 338 14.20 -1.55 2.73
N SER A 339 12.88 -1.35 2.80
CA SER A 339 11.96 -2.12 3.66
C SER A 339 12.01 -3.62 3.39
N ALA A 340 12.13 -4.02 2.13
CA ALA A 340 12.24 -5.41 1.72
C ALA A 340 13.43 -6.15 2.36
N GLN A 341 14.47 -5.42 2.82
CA GLN A 341 15.62 -6.04 3.50
C GLN A 341 15.30 -6.52 4.93
N GLN A 342 14.22 -6.02 5.55
CA GLN A 342 13.80 -6.47 6.87
C GLN A 342 13.31 -7.92 6.87
N SER A 343 12.56 -8.30 5.83
CA SER A 343 12.00 -9.64 5.70
C SER A 343 13.00 -10.65 5.12
N THR A 344 14.12 -10.19 4.56
CA THR A 344 15.16 -11.02 3.94
C THR A 344 16.44 -11.06 4.77
N PHE A 345 17.37 -10.12 4.60
CA PHE A 345 18.69 -10.17 5.23
C PHE A 345 18.63 -9.95 6.75
N SER A 346 17.74 -9.09 7.23
CA SER A 346 17.60 -8.88 8.68
C SER A 346 17.08 -10.13 9.39
N LEU A 347 16.22 -10.89 8.71
CA LEU A 347 15.78 -12.21 9.17
C LEU A 347 16.94 -13.21 9.21
N GLN A 348 17.82 -13.20 8.20
CA GLN A 348 19.01 -14.07 8.18
C GLN A 348 20.02 -13.67 9.26
N GLN A 349 20.24 -12.38 9.50
CA GLN A 349 21.04 -11.90 10.64
C GLN A 349 20.48 -12.45 11.95
N ALA A 350 19.18 -12.29 12.19
CA ALA A 350 18.52 -12.77 13.40
C ALA A 350 18.70 -14.27 13.62
N ARG A 351 18.71 -15.09 12.55
CA ARG A 351 18.97 -16.54 12.64
C ARG A 351 20.37 -16.88 13.15
N THR A 352 21.37 -16.05 12.85
CA THR A 352 22.76 -16.25 13.28
C THR A 352 23.05 -15.73 14.70
N MET A 353 22.14 -14.96 15.28
CA MET A 353 22.33 -14.28 16.57
C MET A 353 21.66 -15.04 17.72
N ASP A 354 22.04 -14.70 18.95
CA ASP A 354 21.43 -15.28 20.15
C ASP A 354 20.02 -14.71 20.36
N ARG A 355 19.01 -15.58 20.31
CA ARG A 355 17.57 -15.25 20.37
C ARG A 355 16.93 -15.52 21.72
N HIS A 356 17.71 -15.84 22.76
CA HIS A 356 17.17 -16.03 24.10
C HIS A 356 16.79 -14.68 24.73
N LEU A 357 15.60 -14.62 25.34
CA LEU A 357 15.04 -13.38 25.88
C LEU A 357 15.76 -12.90 27.15
N LEU A 358 16.21 -13.85 27.98
CA LEU A 358 17.06 -13.64 29.14
C LEU A 358 18.22 -14.65 29.06
N ARG A 359 19.38 -14.30 29.60
CA ARG A 359 20.59 -15.16 29.59
C ARG A 359 20.38 -16.57 30.15
N ASN A 360 19.33 -16.77 30.95
CA ASN A 360 18.97 -18.03 31.60
C ASN A 360 17.59 -18.58 31.17
N SER A 361 16.94 -17.98 30.16
CA SER A 361 15.63 -18.45 29.69
C SER A 361 15.80 -19.55 28.63
N THR A 362 14.94 -20.56 28.67
CA THR A 362 14.85 -21.60 27.63
C THR A 362 14.06 -21.13 26.39
N PHE A 363 13.40 -19.97 26.47
CA PHE A 363 12.57 -19.47 25.37
C PHE A 363 13.41 -18.73 24.32
N GLN A 364 13.40 -19.24 23.09
CA GLN A 364 14.00 -18.61 21.92
C GLN A 364 12.94 -17.89 21.09
N ILE A 365 13.15 -16.61 20.84
CA ILE A 365 12.27 -15.81 19.98
C ILE A 365 12.39 -16.33 18.54
N PRO A 366 11.28 -16.62 17.83
CA PRO A 366 11.33 -16.97 16.41
C PRO A 366 11.93 -15.81 15.60
N PRO A 367 12.83 -16.05 14.64
CA PRO A 367 13.51 -14.96 13.91
C PRO A 367 12.51 -14.06 13.15
N GLY A 368 11.41 -14.64 12.65
CA GLY A 368 10.34 -13.90 11.96
C GLY A 368 9.56 -12.96 12.87
N SER A 369 9.52 -13.22 14.18
CA SER A 369 8.82 -12.37 15.15
C SER A 369 9.55 -11.07 15.45
N MET A 370 10.76 -10.85 14.93
CA MET A 370 11.47 -9.58 15.06
C MET A 370 10.70 -8.40 14.43
N ALA A 371 9.85 -8.67 13.44
CA ALA A 371 8.95 -7.67 12.85
C ALA A 371 7.95 -7.07 13.86
N VAL A 372 7.71 -7.72 15.01
CA VAL A 372 6.90 -7.15 16.11
C VAL A 372 7.42 -5.78 16.55
N PHE A 373 8.74 -5.58 16.58
CA PHE A 373 9.31 -4.30 16.95
C PHE A 373 9.01 -3.18 15.93
N THR A 374 8.97 -3.51 14.63
CA THR A 374 8.53 -2.57 13.59
C THR A 374 7.09 -2.15 13.82
N TYR A 375 6.16 -3.10 13.92
CA TYR A 375 4.74 -2.79 14.06
C TYR A 375 4.40 -2.11 15.39
N LEU A 376 5.08 -2.48 16.48
CA LEU A 376 4.90 -1.83 17.78
C LEU A 376 5.36 -0.37 17.70
N SER A 377 6.54 -0.14 17.12
CA SER A 377 7.08 1.21 16.92
C SER A 377 6.16 2.05 16.02
N MET A 378 5.61 1.45 14.96
CA MET A 378 4.64 2.09 14.08
C MET A 378 3.37 2.53 14.84
N VAL A 379 2.75 1.63 15.61
CA VAL A 379 1.53 1.93 16.39
C VAL A 379 1.77 2.99 17.46
N VAL A 380 2.89 2.90 18.18
CA VAL A 380 3.30 3.90 19.17
C VAL A 380 3.49 5.25 18.49
N THR A 381 4.17 5.29 17.34
CA THR A 381 4.41 6.51 16.57
C THR A 381 3.11 7.15 16.11
N ILE A 382 2.16 6.38 15.58
CA ILE A 382 0.85 6.90 15.15
C ILE A 382 0.12 7.53 16.35
N THR A 383 0.11 6.83 17.49
CA THR A 383 -0.55 7.31 18.72
C THR A 383 0.08 8.61 19.22
N VAL A 384 1.41 8.68 19.25
CA VAL A 384 2.17 9.87 19.62
C VAL A 384 1.94 11.01 18.63
N TYR A 385 1.92 10.70 17.33
CA TYR A 385 1.68 11.68 16.27
C TYR A 385 0.34 12.38 16.46
N ASP A 386 -0.74 11.61 16.63
CA ASP A 386 -2.08 12.16 16.77
C ASP A 386 -2.31 12.89 18.08
N ARG A 387 -1.80 12.35 19.19
CA ARG A 387 -2.08 12.88 20.53
C ARG A 387 -1.17 14.02 20.94
N LEU A 388 0.08 14.03 20.44
CA LEU A 388 1.10 14.97 20.88
C LEU A 388 1.59 15.85 19.73
N LEU A 389 2.01 15.27 18.61
CA LEU A 389 2.64 16.05 17.52
C LEU A 389 1.63 16.92 16.79
N VAL A 390 0.42 16.44 16.49
CA VAL A 390 -0.59 17.22 15.76
C VAL A 390 -1.06 18.44 16.57
N PRO A 391 -1.48 18.31 17.85
CA PRO A 391 -1.86 19.47 18.65
C PRO A 391 -0.71 20.46 18.84
N PHE A 392 0.53 19.98 18.97
CA PHE A 392 1.71 20.82 19.09
C PHE A 392 2.02 21.54 17.77
N ALA A 393 2.16 20.82 16.67
CA ALA A 393 2.49 21.37 15.35
C ALA A 393 1.42 22.38 14.89
N ARG A 394 0.14 22.10 15.14
CA ARG A 394 -0.96 23.01 14.81
C ARG A 394 -0.81 24.39 15.49
N ARG A 395 -0.22 24.46 16.69
CA ARG A 395 0.06 25.75 17.37
C ARG A 395 1.07 26.61 16.61
N PHE A 396 2.00 25.99 15.88
CA PHE A 396 3.06 26.70 15.15
C PHE A 396 2.74 26.87 13.66
N THR A 397 2.17 25.86 13.03
CA THR A 397 1.91 25.86 11.58
C THR A 397 0.57 26.48 11.22
N GLY A 398 -0.37 26.57 12.17
CA GLY A 398 -1.74 27.00 11.91
C GLY A 398 -2.55 26.04 11.04
N LEU A 399 -1.95 24.93 10.59
CA LEU A 399 -2.60 23.90 9.79
C LEU A 399 -3.35 22.93 10.68
N ASP A 400 -4.61 22.62 10.33
CA ASP A 400 -5.43 21.63 11.07
C ASP A 400 -4.73 20.27 11.21
N ARG A 401 -3.90 19.90 10.22
CA ARG A 401 -3.16 18.63 10.14
C ARG A 401 -1.80 18.65 10.85
N GLY A 402 -1.35 19.81 11.35
CA GLY A 402 0.00 20.00 11.91
C GLY A 402 1.09 20.05 10.83
N LEU A 403 1.31 18.95 10.11
CA LEU A 403 2.28 18.82 9.02
C LEU A 403 1.59 18.54 7.68
N THR A 404 2.21 18.95 6.56
CA THR A 404 1.73 18.56 5.22
C THR A 404 2.12 17.11 4.91
N PHE A 405 1.38 16.42 4.03
CA PHE A 405 1.73 15.05 3.63
C PHE A 405 3.12 14.97 2.99
N LEU A 406 3.58 16.02 2.29
CA LEU A 406 4.94 16.08 1.73
C LEU A 406 6.00 16.20 2.84
N GLN A 407 5.76 17.04 3.85
CA GLN A 407 6.65 17.10 5.01
C GLN A 407 6.69 15.77 5.76
N ARG A 408 5.52 15.14 5.95
CA ARG A 408 5.38 13.84 6.59
C ARG A 408 6.19 12.77 5.85
N MET A 409 6.06 12.70 4.52
CA MET A 409 6.87 11.80 3.68
C MET A 409 8.37 12.11 3.81
N GLY A 410 8.79 13.37 3.69
CA GLY A 410 10.20 13.76 3.80
C GLY A 410 10.85 13.37 5.13
N ILE A 411 10.13 13.52 6.26
CA ILE A 411 10.59 13.04 7.58
C ILE A 411 10.78 11.53 7.55
N GLY A 412 9.78 10.80 7.04
CA GLY A 412 9.86 9.35 6.91
C GLY A 412 11.06 8.88 6.07
N PHE A 413 11.33 9.54 4.94
CA PHE A 413 12.46 9.24 4.05
C PHE A 413 13.81 9.38 4.78
N GLY A 414 13.95 10.45 5.58
CA GLY A 414 15.13 10.66 6.41
C GLY A 414 15.29 9.59 7.49
N ILE A 415 14.20 9.21 8.17
CA ILE A 415 14.24 8.17 9.21
C ILE A 415 14.57 6.80 8.62
N THR A 416 14.04 6.44 7.44
CA THR A 416 14.41 5.17 6.77
C THR A 416 15.91 5.12 6.47
N THR A 417 16.48 6.23 5.99
CA THR A 417 17.93 6.34 5.74
C THR A 417 18.73 6.12 7.03
N LEU A 418 18.26 6.64 8.17
CA LEU A 418 18.89 6.37 9.47
C LEU A 418 18.71 4.91 9.90
N ALA A 419 17.59 4.27 9.57
CA ALA A 419 17.33 2.87 9.87
C ALA A 419 18.30 1.93 9.14
N THR A 420 18.51 2.14 7.84
CA THR A 420 19.45 1.36 7.02
C THR A 420 20.90 1.65 7.38
N MET A 421 21.22 2.91 7.70
CA MET A 421 22.53 3.28 8.24
C MET A 421 22.83 2.55 9.55
N THR A 422 21.84 2.47 10.45
CA THR A 422 21.95 1.72 11.71
C THR A 422 22.18 0.24 11.45
N ALA A 423 21.50 -0.34 10.45
CA ALA A 423 21.70 -1.74 10.06
C ALA A 423 23.12 -2.02 9.59
N GLY A 424 23.73 -1.10 8.83
CA GLY A 424 25.14 -1.18 8.44
C GLY A 424 26.10 -1.25 9.63
N PHE A 425 25.89 -0.40 10.64
CA PHE A 425 26.70 -0.42 11.87
C PHE A 425 26.50 -1.69 12.70
N VAL A 426 25.26 -2.15 12.85
CA VAL A 426 24.95 -3.37 13.60
C VAL A 426 25.58 -4.59 12.93
N GLU A 427 25.54 -4.68 11.60
CA GLU A 427 26.17 -5.77 10.86
C GLU A 427 27.69 -5.75 10.97
N ALA A 428 28.32 -4.58 10.85
CA ALA A 428 29.75 -4.42 11.05
C ALA A 428 30.17 -4.92 12.45
N ARG A 429 29.37 -4.62 13.48
CA ARG A 429 29.58 -5.12 14.85
C ARG A 429 29.40 -6.64 14.94
N ARG A 430 28.31 -7.19 14.39
CA ARG A 430 28.02 -8.64 14.40
C ARG A 430 29.16 -9.43 13.77
N LYS A 431 29.64 -8.98 12.61
CA LYS A 431 30.75 -9.60 11.90
C LYS A 431 32.06 -9.53 12.69
N HIS A 432 32.33 -8.41 13.35
CA HIS A 432 33.51 -8.28 14.22
C HIS A 432 33.48 -9.26 15.39
N VAL A 433 32.32 -9.44 16.04
CA VAL A 433 32.14 -10.43 17.13
C VAL A 433 32.30 -11.86 16.61
N ALA A 434 31.75 -12.18 15.43
CA ALA A 434 31.94 -13.48 14.80
C ALA A 434 33.42 -13.77 14.49
N ALA A 435 34.18 -12.77 14.05
CA ALA A 435 35.62 -12.88 13.81
C ALA A 435 36.40 -13.14 15.10
N GLN A 436 36.11 -12.39 16.17
CA GLN A 436 36.77 -12.56 17.47
C GLN A 436 36.50 -13.93 18.10
N ALA A 437 35.29 -14.48 17.89
CA ALA A 437 34.92 -15.80 18.35
C ALA A 437 35.43 -16.95 17.45
N GLY A 438 36.13 -16.64 16.35
CA GLY A 438 36.62 -17.65 15.39
C GLY A 438 35.52 -18.32 14.57
N LEU A 439 34.33 -17.71 14.46
CA LEU A 439 33.13 -18.30 13.85
C LEU A 439 32.95 -17.97 12.36
N LEU A 440 33.96 -17.37 11.70
CA LEU A 440 33.87 -16.94 10.31
C LEU A 440 33.55 -18.09 9.34
N ASP A 441 34.06 -19.29 9.62
CA ASP A 441 33.87 -20.49 8.80
C ASP A 441 32.81 -21.45 9.37
N SER A 442 32.08 -21.03 10.40
CA SER A 442 31.06 -21.83 11.09
C SER A 442 29.65 -21.19 10.96
N PRO A 443 29.01 -21.26 9.78
CA PRO A 443 27.74 -20.56 9.51
C PRO A 443 26.55 -21.05 10.34
N GLY A 444 26.60 -22.26 10.88
CA GLY A 444 25.53 -22.85 11.70
C GLY A 444 25.65 -22.56 13.20
N VAL A 445 26.74 -21.94 13.64
CA VAL A 445 26.97 -21.66 15.07
C VAL A 445 26.47 -20.26 15.40
N THR A 446 25.73 -20.15 16.50
CA THR A 446 25.19 -18.89 17.00
C THR A 446 26.32 -17.94 17.38
N VAL A 447 26.34 -16.76 16.76
CA VAL A 447 27.24 -15.67 17.12
C VAL A 447 26.87 -15.19 18.53
N PRO A 448 27.85 -15.00 19.44
CA PRO A 448 27.59 -14.58 20.82
C PRO A 448 27.24 -13.09 20.90
N MET A 449 26.15 -12.71 20.24
CA MET A 449 25.60 -11.36 20.19
C MET A 449 24.06 -11.46 20.26
N PRO A 450 23.42 -10.74 21.20
CA PRO A 450 21.98 -10.85 21.37
C PRO A 450 21.24 -10.21 20.19
N VAL A 451 20.15 -10.84 19.76
CA VAL A 451 19.31 -10.40 18.63
C VAL A 451 18.71 -9.00 18.84
N PHE A 452 18.64 -8.53 20.09
CA PHE A 452 18.15 -7.20 20.45
C PHE A 452 18.95 -6.04 19.83
N TRP A 453 20.18 -6.28 19.38
CA TRP A 453 20.92 -5.29 18.59
C TRP A 453 20.26 -4.95 17.25
N LEU A 454 19.36 -5.78 16.74
CA LEU A 454 18.55 -5.47 15.55
C LEU A 454 17.33 -4.61 15.89
N VAL A 455 16.95 -4.44 17.17
CA VAL A 455 15.76 -3.65 17.54
C VAL A 455 15.83 -2.21 17.05
N PRO A 456 16.96 -1.47 17.14
CA PRO A 456 17.03 -0.09 16.65
C PRO A 456 16.67 0.07 15.17
N GLN A 457 17.20 -0.80 14.28
CA GLN A 457 16.85 -0.76 12.85
C GLN A 457 15.38 -1.10 12.60
N TYR A 458 14.80 -2.08 13.33
CA TYR A 458 13.39 -2.43 13.21
C TYR A 458 12.48 -1.30 13.72
N ALA A 459 12.81 -0.71 14.87
CA ALA A 459 12.06 0.38 15.46
C ALA A 459 12.09 1.64 14.58
N LEU A 460 13.26 2.05 14.09
CA LEU A 460 13.39 3.21 13.19
C LEU A 460 12.58 3.03 11.91
N HIS A 461 12.60 1.82 11.34
CA HIS A 461 11.80 1.52 10.17
C HIS A 461 10.30 1.61 10.43
N GLY A 462 9.83 1.13 11.60
CA GLY A 462 8.44 1.27 12.02
C GLY A 462 8.01 2.72 12.21
N ILE A 463 8.89 3.57 12.76
CA ILE A 463 8.67 5.03 12.81
C ILE A 463 8.56 5.57 11.39
N ALA A 464 9.53 5.25 10.52
CA ALA A 464 9.56 5.73 9.15
C ALA A 464 8.33 5.31 8.34
N GLU A 465 7.80 4.11 8.57
CA GLU A 465 6.59 3.58 7.93
C GLU A 465 5.34 4.38 8.34
N ALA A 466 5.21 4.73 9.63
CA ALA A 466 4.11 5.57 10.12
C ALA A 466 4.08 6.99 9.50
N PHE A 467 5.24 7.51 9.10
CA PHE A 467 5.35 8.79 8.40
C PHE A 467 5.16 8.62 6.88
N THR A 468 5.90 7.69 6.29
CA THR A 468 5.99 7.53 4.83
C THR A 468 4.73 6.92 4.24
N SER A 469 4.29 5.75 4.73
CA SER A 469 3.17 5.03 4.11
C SER A 469 1.88 5.82 4.21
N ILE A 470 1.64 6.45 5.36
CA ILE A 470 0.46 7.30 5.59
C ILE A 470 0.53 8.55 4.72
N GLY A 471 1.65 9.27 4.74
CA GLY A 471 1.82 10.48 3.92
C GLY A 471 1.72 10.18 2.42
N HIS A 472 2.24 9.04 1.97
CA HIS A 472 2.20 8.63 0.57
C HIS A 472 0.78 8.25 0.13
N LEU A 473 0.03 7.47 0.93
CA LEU A 473 -1.35 7.14 0.59
C LEU A 473 -2.26 8.36 0.62
N GLU A 474 -2.11 9.22 1.64
CA GLU A 474 -2.84 10.50 1.73
C GLU A 474 -2.53 11.39 0.52
N PHE A 475 -1.27 11.50 0.12
CA PHE A 475 -0.86 12.23 -1.09
C PHE A 475 -1.54 11.67 -2.34
N MET A 476 -1.48 10.34 -2.53
CA MET A 476 -2.08 9.69 -3.70
C MET A 476 -3.61 9.82 -3.73
N TYR A 477 -4.26 9.94 -2.57
CA TYR A 477 -5.71 10.17 -2.49
C TYR A 477 -6.07 11.64 -2.70
N ASP A 478 -5.47 12.55 -1.92
CA ASP A 478 -5.80 13.97 -1.86
C ASP A 478 -5.44 14.70 -3.15
N GLN A 479 -4.33 14.32 -3.81
CA GLN A 479 -3.90 14.96 -5.06
C GLN A 479 -4.46 14.29 -6.33
N ALA A 480 -5.14 13.16 -6.21
CA ALA A 480 -5.80 12.53 -7.34
C ALA A 480 -7.02 13.33 -7.84
N PRO A 481 -7.34 13.27 -9.14
CA PRO A 481 -8.67 13.62 -9.63
C PRO A 481 -9.75 12.80 -8.92
N GLU A 482 -10.93 13.39 -8.67
CA GLU A 482 -12.03 12.74 -7.95
C GLU A 482 -12.43 11.41 -8.59
N SER A 483 -12.50 11.43 -9.92
CA SER A 483 -12.86 10.32 -10.78
C SER A 483 -11.82 9.18 -10.82
N MET A 484 -10.64 9.35 -10.20
CA MET A 484 -9.48 8.43 -10.28
C MET A 484 -8.90 8.06 -8.92
N ARG A 485 -9.61 8.31 -7.81
CA ARG A 485 -9.06 8.08 -6.46
C ARG A 485 -8.69 6.62 -6.19
N SER A 486 -9.48 5.64 -6.64
CA SER A 486 -9.11 4.22 -6.47
C SER A 486 -7.88 3.88 -7.32
N THR A 487 -7.85 4.34 -8.57
CA THR A 487 -6.74 4.08 -9.49
C THR A 487 -5.44 4.71 -8.99
N SER A 488 -5.51 5.93 -8.44
CA SER A 488 -4.36 6.61 -7.85
C SER A 488 -3.88 5.94 -6.56
N THR A 489 -4.79 5.51 -5.68
CA THR A 489 -4.40 4.72 -4.49
C THR A 489 -3.86 3.33 -4.87
N ALA A 490 -4.26 2.76 -6.01
CA ALA A 490 -3.64 1.54 -6.54
C ALA A 490 -2.16 1.74 -6.93
N LEU A 491 -1.75 2.95 -7.32
CA LEU A 491 -0.34 3.26 -7.59
C LEU A 491 0.51 3.14 -6.31
N PHE A 492 -0.02 3.44 -5.12
CA PHE A 492 0.70 3.19 -3.86
C PHE A 492 1.06 1.70 -3.72
N TRP A 493 0.12 0.79 -3.96
CA TRP A 493 0.37 -0.65 -3.94
C TRP A 493 1.34 -1.10 -5.05
N MET A 494 1.26 -0.46 -6.22
CA MET A 494 2.21 -0.68 -7.30
C MET A 494 3.64 -0.27 -6.91
N SER A 495 3.82 0.79 -6.10
CA SER A 495 5.15 1.18 -5.60
C SER A 495 5.76 0.09 -4.72
N ILE A 496 4.94 -0.63 -3.95
CA ILE A 496 5.39 -1.76 -3.13
C ILE A 496 5.90 -2.91 -4.01
N SER A 497 5.14 -3.22 -5.07
CA SER A 497 5.53 -4.23 -6.06
C SER A 497 6.84 -3.86 -6.76
N ALA A 498 6.92 -2.64 -7.29
CA ALA A 498 8.11 -2.12 -7.97
C ALA A 498 9.34 -2.13 -7.04
N GLY A 499 9.18 -1.70 -5.78
CA GLY A 499 10.27 -1.67 -4.80
C GLY A 499 10.80 -3.06 -4.47
N SER A 500 9.90 -4.06 -4.41
CA SER A 500 10.27 -5.47 -4.20
C SER A 500 11.05 -6.04 -5.39
N TYR A 501 10.63 -5.76 -6.64
CA TYR A 501 11.38 -6.18 -7.82
C TYR A 501 12.74 -5.48 -7.94
N ILE A 502 12.80 -4.19 -7.62
CA ILE A 502 14.07 -3.44 -7.59
C ILE A 502 15.00 -3.99 -6.50
N SER A 503 14.48 -4.43 -5.36
CA SER A 503 15.28 -5.12 -4.33
C SER A 503 15.92 -6.39 -4.89
N THR A 504 15.15 -7.26 -5.54
CA THR A 504 15.67 -8.48 -6.18
C THR A 504 16.71 -8.17 -7.25
N MET A 505 16.45 -7.15 -8.07
CA MET A 505 17.39 -6.69 -9.10
C MET A 505 18.68 -6.16 -8.47
N LEU A 506 18.59 -5.36 -7.40
CA LEU A 506 19.74 -4.81 -6.69
C LEU A 506 20.61 -5.92 -6.09
N VAL A 507 19.99 -6.90 -5.42
CA VAL A 507 20.69 -8.09 -4.91
C VAL A 507 21.40 -8.84 -6.03
N SER A 508 20.74 -9.03 -7.17
CA SER A 508 21.32 -9.74 -8.33
C SER A 508 22.51 -8.99 -8.93
N ILE A 509 22.42 -7.66 -9.06
CA ILE A 509 23.51 -6.80 -9.53
C ILE A 509 24.68 -6.89 -8.55
N VAL A 510 24.44 -6.74 -7.25
CA VAL A 510 25.50 -6.82 -6.23
C VAL A 510 26.15 -8.20 -6.26
N HIS A 511 25.37 -9.28 -6.31
CA HIS A 511 25.91 -10.63 -6.40
C HIS A 511 26.82 -10.83 -7.62
N LYS A 512 26.39 -10.36 -8.81
CA LYS A 512 27.17 -10.48 -10.05
C LYS A 512 28.45 -9.63 -10.05
N TYR A 513 28.37 -8.37 -9.61
CA TYR A 513 29.49 -7.43 -9.70
C TYR A 513 30.43 -7.47 -8.49
N SER A 514 30.01 -8.05 -7.37
CA SER A 514 30.87 -8.28 -6.22
C SER A 514 31.63 -9.61 -6.26
N ALA A 515 31.32 -10.47 -7.23
CA ALA A 515 31.97 -11.75 -7.41
C ALA A 515 33.46 -11.56 -7.77
N GLN A 516 34.32 -12.11 -6.95
CA GLN A 516 35.76 -12.16 -7.15
C GLN A 516 36.15 -13.44 -7.93
N PRO A 517 37.36 -13.49 -8.51
CA PRO A 517 37.84 -14.66 -9.25
C PRO A 517 37.91 -15.95 -8.43
N ASP A 518 37.96 -15.84 -7.10
CA ASP A 518 37.94 -16.95 -6.14
C ASP A 518 36.52 -17.48 -5.83
N GLY A 519 35.48 -16.90 -6.45
CA GLY A 519 34.08 -17.23 -6.22
C GLY A 519 33.46 -16.54 -4.99
N SER A 520 34.24 -15.76 -4.22
CA SER A 520 33.71 -15.00 -3.09
C SER A 520 32.92 -13.78 -3.57
N ASN A 521 31.84 -13.42 -2.87
CA ASN A 521 31.01 -12.27 -3.21
C ASN A 521 30.52 -11.57 -1.92
N TRP A 522 29.80 -10.45 -2.05
CA TRP A 522 29.31 -9.71 -0.87
C TRP A 522 28.16 -10.41 -0.16
N LEU A 523 27.37 -11.22 -0.86
CA LEU A 523 26.16 -11.87 -0.35
C LEU A 523 26.24 -13.41 -0.49
N PRO A 524 27.21 -14.08 0.15
CA PRO A 524 27.33 -15.53 0.13
C PRO A 524 26.37 -16.16 1.16
N ASP A 525 26.10 -17.46 1.03
CA ASP A 525 25.28 -18.20 1.99
C ASP A 525 25.81 -18.12 3.42
N ASN A 526 27.14 -18.09 3.58
CA ASN A 526 27.78 -17.85 4.87
C ASN A 526 27.86 -16.35 5.18
N LEU A 527 26.86 -15.87 5.93
CA LEU A 527 26.75 -14.47 6.37
C LEU A 527 27.97 -13.98 7.17
N ASN A 528 28.72 -14.86 7.85
CA ASN A 528 29.88 -14.46 8.66
C ASN A 528 31.06 -14.03 7.77
N ARG A 529 31.21 -14.62 6.58
CA ARG A 529 32.19 -14.19 5.57
C ARG A 529 31.66 -13.09 4.66
N GLY A 530 30.34 -13.01 4.48
CA GLY A 530 29.66 -12.01 3.67
C GLY A 530 29.97 -10.57 4.07
N LYS A 531 29.77 -9.65 3.12
CA LYS A 531 29.89 -8.19 3.30
C LYS A 531 28.50 -7.55 3.23
N LEU A 532 27.61 -8.01 4.11
CA LEU A 532 26.26 -7.48 4.21
C LEU A 532 26.24 -6.01 4.69
N ASP A 533 27.22 -5.63 5.51
CA ASP A 533 27.46 -4.23 5.89
C ASP A 533 27.65 -3.33 4.65
N TYR A 534 28.42 -3.77 3.65
CA TYR A 534 28.63 -3.01 2.41
C TYR A 534 27.34 -2.87 1.60
N PHE A 535 26.49 -3.90 1.61
CA PHE A 535 25.18 -3.84 0.99
C PHE A 535 24.25 -2.83 1.71
N TYR A 536 24.26 -2.78 3.04
CA TYR A 536 23.52 -1.75 3.78
C TYR A 536 24.08 -0.34 3.54
N TRP A 537 25.40 -0.17 3.41
CA TRP A 537 25.99 1.11 3.03
C TRP A 537 25.56 1.57 1.63
N LEU A 538 25.49 0.64 0.67
CA LEU A 538 24.99 0.91 -0.68
C LEU A 538 23.53 1.38 -0.63
N ILE A 539 22.66 0.70 0.13
CA ILE A 539 21.26 1.10 0.27
C ILE A 539 21.16 2.47 0.95
N THR A 540 21.93 2.70 2.01
CA THR A 540 21.96 4.00 2.72
C THR A 540 22.33 5.14 1.76
N LEU A 541 23.32 4.93 0.88
CA LEU A 541 23.70 5.90 -0.14
C LEU A 541 22.56 6.14 -1.14
N LEU A 542 21.92 5.08 -1.63
CA LEU A 542 20.79 5.18 -2.55
C LEU A 542 19.60 5.92 -1.92
N GLU A 543 19.29 5.67 -0.65
CA GLU A 543 18.24 6.38 0.08
C GLU A 543 18.59 7.85 0.31
N GLY A 544 19.85 8.16 0.63
CA GLY A 544 20.33 9.54 0.71
C GLY A 544 20.20 10.30 -0.61
N LEU A 545 20.55 9.67 -1.74
CA LEU A 545 20.32 10.23 -3.07
C LEU A 545 18.83 10.37 -3.40
N ASN A 546 18.01 9.40 -3.00
CA ASN A 546 16.56 9.45 -3.17
C ASN A 546 15.92 10.57 -2.35
N LEU A 547 16.43 10.86 -1.15
CA LEU A 547 15.98 11.98 -0.34
C LEU A 547 16.28 13.32 -1.04
N ILE A 548 17.46 13.47 -1.64
CA ILE A 548 17.80 14.66 -2.44
C ILE A 548 16.86 14.78 -3.64
N TYR A 549 16.66 13.69 -4.39
CA TYR A 549 15.70 13.62 -5.50
C TYR A 549 14.29 14.05 -5.06
N TYR A 550 13.81 13.51 -3.94
CA TYR A 550 12.51 13.85 -3.37
C TYR A 550 12.39 15.33 -3.03
N LEU A 551 13.39 15.91 -2.38
CA LEU A 551 13.40 17.34 -2.03
C LEU A 551 13.35 18.23 -3.28
N VAL A 552 14.05 17.84 -4.35
CA VAL A 552 13.96 18.51 -5.65
C VAL A 552 12.54 18.40 -6.22
N CYS A 553 11.95 17.20 -6.23
CA CYS A 553 10.58 17.00 -6.72
C CYS A 553 9.56 17.83 -5.93
N VAL A 554 9.64 17.85 -4.59
CA VAL A 554 8.75 18.64 -3.73
C VAL A 554 8.89 20.13 -4.03
N LYS A 555 10.10 20.64 -4.27
CA LYS A 555 10.32 22.05 -4.60
C LYS A 555 9.61 22.48 -5.88
N TYR A 556 9.51 21.60 -6.87
CA TYR A 556 8.85 21.87 -8.16
C TYR A 556 7.37 21.42 -8.20
N TYR A 557 6.90 20.75 -7.16
CA TYR A 557 5.54 20.24 -7.10
C TYR A 557 4.53 21.37 -6.83
N THR A 558 3.54 21.48 -7.71
CA THR A 558 2.41 22.39 -7.52
C THR A 558 1.17 21.59 -7.18
N TYR A 559 0.55 21.89 -6.04
CA TYR A 559 -0.71 21.29 -5.60
C TYR A 559 -1.82 21.49 -6.64
N LYS A 560 -2.76 20.55 -6.71
CA LYS A 560 -3.92 20.69 -7.61
C LYS A 560 -4.80 21.87 -7.15
N PRO A 561 -5.10 22.85 -8.02
CA PRO A 561 -6.09 23.88 -7.70
C PRO A 561 -7.49 23.31 -7.89
N VAL A 562 -8.36 23.46 -6.89
CA VAL A 562 -9.75 23.01 -6.94
C VAL A 562 -10.65 24.18 -6.61
N GLU A 563 -11.57 24.49 -7.53
CA GLU A 563 -12.70 25.36 -7.26
C GLU A 563 -13.84 24.51 -6.68
N ILE A 564 -14.14 24.73 -5.40
CA ILE A 564 -15.19 23.98 -4.69
C ILE A 564 -16.55 24.51 -5.17
N LYS A 565 -17.40 23.62 -5.70
CA LYS A 565 -18.80 23.97 -6.00
C LYS A 565 -19.52 24.23 -4.68
N LYS A 566 -19.76 25.50 -4.33
CA LYS A 566 -20.60 25.84 -3.18
C LYS A 566 -22.05 25.47 -3.51
N ARG A 567 -22.51 24.33 -3.00
CA ARG A 567 -23.91 23.87 -3.08
C ARG A 567 -24.94 24.87 -2.53
N GLU A 568 -24.51 25.92 -1.83
CA GLU A 568 -25.38 26.97 -1.27
C GLU A 568 -25.75 28.10 -2.25
N GLU A 569 -25.01 28.32 -3.34
CA GLU A 569 -25.32 29.42 -4.28
C GLU A 569 -26.35 29.02 -5.34
N GLU A 570 -26.41 27.76 -5.75
CA GLU A 570 -27.46 27.27 -6.66
C GLU A 570 -28.85 27.26 -5.99
N LEU A 571 -28.91 27.09 -4.66
CA LEU A 571 -30.15 27.16 -3.88
C LEU A 571 -30.57 28.60 -3.52
N LYS A 572 -29.65 29.57 -3.52
CA LYS A 572 -29.96 30.99 -3.29
C LYS A 572 -30.26 31.75 -4.59
N ASN A 573 -29.64 31.36 -5.70
CA ASN A 573 -29.88 31.99 -7.00
C ASN A 573 -31.08 31.38 -7.76
N SER A 574 -31.77 30.39 -7.17
CA SER A 574 -33.01 29.78 -7.67
C SER A 574 -34.22 29.98 -6.73
N VAL A 575 -34.15 30.99 -5.85
CA VAL A 575 -35.27 31.47 -5.02
C VAL A 575 -35.92 32.68 -5.66
#